data_AF-A0A7C1KLX0-F1
#
_entry.id   AF-A0A7C1KLX0-F1
#
_cell.length_a   1.000
_cell.length_b   1.000
_cell.length_c   1.000
_cell.angle_alpha   90.00
_cell.angle_beta   90.00
_cell.angle_gamma   90.00
#
_symmetry.space_group_name_H-M   'P 1'
#
loop_
_entity.id
_entity.type
_entity.pdbx_description
1 polymer ?
#
loop_
_entity_poly.entity_id
_entity_poly.type
_entity_poly.pdbx_seq_one_letter_code
_entity_poly.pdbx_strand_id
1 'polypeptide(L)' 'MARISVVGKEEASKDVQEILAEIEDVFGKVPNLFKTYSHFPPLLKANWDKVKALMMRGNLSRKT' A
#
# COMPACT_ATOMS: atom_id res chain seq x y z
N MET A 1 -7.41 15.35 -14.38
CA MET A 1 -7.71 15.87 -13.02
C MET A 1 -7.77 14.70 -12.05
N ALA A 2 -7.02 14.76 -10.94
CA ALA A 2 -7.13 13.77 -9.86
C ALA A 2 -8.37 14.10 -9.00
N ARG A 3 -9.26 13.13 -8.77
CA ARG A 3 -10.44 13.30 -7.91
C ARG A 3 -10.11 13.27 -6.42
N ILE A 4 -8.93 12.80 -6.07
CA ILE A 4 -8.43 12.64 -4.70
C ILE A 4 -6.97 13.08 -4.72
N SER A 5 -6.56 13.95 -3.78
CA SER A 5 -5.16 14.36 -3.62
C SER A 5 -4.33 13.18 -3.16
N VAL A 6 -3.12 13.00 -3.68
CA VAL A 6 -2.21 12.02 -3.07
C VAL A 6 -1.74 12.62 -1.75
N VAL A 7 -1.88 11.92 -0.63
CA VAL A 7 -1.29 12.37 0.64
C VAL A 7 0.20 12.54 0.40
N GLY A 8 0.69 13.77 0.53
CA GLY A 8 2.10 14.08 0.39
C GLY A 8 2.89 13.32 1.44
N LYS A 9 4.11 12.88 1.12
CA LYS A 9 4.98 12.16 2.08
C LYS A 9 5.09 12.90 3.42
N GLU A 10 5.00 14.23 3.44
CA GLU A 10 5.12 15.06 4.65
C GLU A 10 3.82 15.19 5.48
N GLU A 11 2.65 14.93 4.89
CA GLU A 11 1.36 14.97 5.58
C GLU A 11 0.96 13.62 6.18
N ALA A 12 1.58 12.54 5.70
CA ALA A 12 1.33 11.19 6.16
C ALA A 12 1.98 10.92 7.52
N SER A 13 1.28 10.22 8.42
CA SER A 13 1.90 9.70 9.64
C SER A 13 3.08 8.77 9.31
N LYS A 14 4.04 8.66 10.23
CA LYS A 14 5.23 7.82 10.04
C LYS A 14 4.87 6.39 9.64
N ASP A 15 3.87 5.80 10.30
CA ASP A 15 3.36 4.47 10.00
C ASP A 15 2.86 4.32 8.54
N VAL A 16 2.17 5.34 8.01
CA VAL A 16 1.72 5.34 6.62
C VAL A 16 2.91 5.40 5.67
N GLN A 17 3.90 6.24 5.97
CA GLN A 17 5.10 6.35 5.13
C GLN A 17 5.87 5.03 5.10
N GLU A 18 6.02 4.35 6.24
CA GLU A 18 6.68 3.04 6.34
C GLU A 18 5.95 1.98 5.51
N ILE A 19 4.62 1.90 5.60
CA ILE A 19 3.82 0.95 4.81
C ILE A 19 3.93 1.26 3.31
N LEU A 20 3.86 2.54 2.92
CA LEU A 20 3.96 2.93 1.51
C LEU A 20 5.37 2.66 0.94
N ALA A 21 6.42 2.82 1.74
CA ALA A 21 7.78 2.48 1.35
C ALA A 21 7.96 0.96 1.15
N GLU A 22 7.40 0.13 2.04
CA GLU A 22 7.42 -1.33 1.87
C GLU A 22 6.68 -1.77 0.60
N ILE A 23 5.54 -1.13 0.31
CA ILE A 23 4.77 -1.38 -0.92
C ILE A 23 5.60 -0.99 -2.16
N GLU A 24 6.29 0.15 -2.12
CA GLU A 24 7.15 0.61 -3.22
C GLU A 24 8.31 -0.35 -3.47
N ASP A 25 8.98 -0.85 -2.42
CA ASP A 25 10.06 -1.84 -2.53
C ASP A 25 9.59 -3.14 -3.20
N VAL A 26 8.39 -3.60 -2.84
CA VAL A 26 7.81 -4.85 -3.38
C VAL A 26 7.37 -4.73 -4.83
N PHE A 27 6.71 -3.63 -5.19
CA PHE A 27 6.09 -3.47 -6.51
C PHE A 27 6.89 -2.58 -7.47
N GLY A 28 7.98 -1.97 -7.01
CA GLY A 28 8.76 -0.94 -7.73
C GLY A 28 8.04 0.40 -7.86
N LYS A 29 6.84 0.54 -7.28
CA LYS A 29 6.00 1.75 -7.23
C LYS A 29 4.88 1.53 -6.23
N VAL A 30 4.25 2.61 -5.77
CA VAL A 30 3.00 2.51 -4.99
C VAL A 30 1.78 2.45 -5.93
N PRO A 31 1.00 1.36 -5.97
CA PRO A 31 -0.27 1.32 -6.72
C PRO A 31 -1.28 2.37 -6.21
N ASN A 32 -2.11 2.90 -7.12
CA ASN A 32 -3.07 3.96 -6.79
C ASN A 32 -4.06 3.55 -5.68
N LEU A 33 -4.40 2.26 -5.58
CA LEU A 33 -5.26 1.76 -4.51
C LEU A 33 -4.67 2.05 -3.11
N PHE A 34 -3.38 1.79 -2.92
CA PHE A 34 -2.70 2.06 -1.65
C PHE A 34 -2.49 3.55 -1.41
N LYS A 35 -2.28 4.35 -2.47
CA LYS A 35 -2.30 5.82 -2.36
C LYS A 35 -3.64 6.31 -1.82
N THR A 36 -4.76 5.78 -2.29
CA THR A 36 -6.09 6.14 -1.77
C THR A 36 -6.27 5.67 -0.32
N TYR A 37 -5.74 4.50 0.06
CA TYR A 37 -5.81 4.06 1.46
C TYR A 37 -4.94 4.88 2.41
N SER A 38 -3.95 5.65 1.92
CA SER A 38 -3.14 6.52 2.80
C SER A 38 -3.96 7.58 3.55
N HIS A 39 -5.13 7.96 3.03
CA HIS A 39 -6.10 8.81 3.74
C HIS A 39 -6.78 8.12 4.93
N PHE A 40 -6.71 6.79 5.00
CA PHE A 40 -7.33 5.95 6.01
C PHE A 40 -6.33 4.91 6.53
N PRO A 41 -5.39 5.29 7.42
CA PRO A 41 -4.27 4.45 7.86
C PRO A 41 -4.66 3.03 8.34
N PRO A 42 -5.76 2.84 9.10
CA PRO A 42 -6.17 1.49 9.50
C PRO A 42 -6.52 0.59 8.31
N LEU A 43 -7.15 1.14 7.28
CA LEU A 43 -7.49 0.41 6.06
C LEU A 43 -6.25 0.13 5.21
N LEU A 44 -5.30 1.06 5.16
CA LEU A 44 -4.02 0.84 4.48
C LEU A 44 -3.30 -0.36 5.08
N LYS A 45 -3.13 -0.38 6.40
CA LYS A 45 -2.45 -1.46 7.11
C LYS A 45 -3.17 -2.79 6.92
N ALA A 46 -4.49 -2.84 7.12
CA ALA A 46 -5.27 -4.07 6.98
C ALA A 46 -5.22 -4.65 5.56
N ASN A 47 -5.31 -3.80 4.53
CA ASN A 47 -5.21 -4.26 3.15
C ASN A 47 -3.80 -4.70 2.79
N TRP A 48 -2.78 -4.02 3.33
CA TRP A 48 -1.41 -4.43 3.09
C TRP A 48 -1.10 -5.78 3.74
N ASP A 49 -1.49 -5.98 5.00
CA ASP A 49 -1.32 -7.26 5.70
C ASP A 49 -2.06 -8.40 4.97
N LYS A 50 -3.27 -8.14 4.45
CA LYS A 50 -3.98 -9.08 3.59
C LYS A 50 -3.19 -9.44 2.33
N VAL A 51 -2.61 -8.47 1.63
CA VAL A 51 -1.80 -8.72 0.43
C VAL A 51 -0.55 -9.53 0.78
N LYS A 52 0.13 -9.21 1.88
CA LYS A 52 1.27 -10.01 2.36
C LYS A 52 0.85 -11.46 2.62
N ALA A 53 -0.27 -11.67 3.30
CA ALA A 53 -0.76 -13.01 3.62
C ALA A 53 -1.15 -13.84 2.39
N LEU A 54 -1.75 -13.21 1.37
CA LEU A 54 -2.31 -13.91 0.21
C LEU A 54 -1.37 -13.97 -1.00
N MET A 55 -0.61 -12.90 -1.26
CA MET A 55 0.15 -12.73 -2.50
C MET A 55 1.65 -12.97 -2.34
N MET A 56 2.18 -12.89 -1.11
CA MET A 56 3.62 -13.07 -0.84
C MET A 56 3.95 -14.36 -0.11
N ARG A 57 2.97 -14.93 0.60
CA ARG A 57 3.12 -16.20 1.30
C ARG A 57 2.35 -17.27 0.56
N GLY A 58 2.85 -18.50 0.63
CA GLY A 58 2.22 -19.68 0.02
C GLY A 58 2.89 -20.15 -1.27
N ASN A 59 2.37 -21.25 -1.81
CA ASN A 59 3.00 -21.99 -2.91
C ASN A 59 2.25 -21.82 -4.24
N LEU A 60 1.13 -21.11 -4.25
CA LEU A 60 0.38 -20.83 -5.46
C LEU A 60 1.11 -19.76 -6.28
N SER A 61 1.37 -20.07 -7.55
CA SER A 61 2.00 -19.14 -8.46
C SER A 61 1.10 -17.92 -8.67
N ARG A 62 1.69 -16.73 -8.48
CA ARG A 62 1.02 -15.41 -8.57
C ARG A 62 0.48 -15.07 -9.97
N LYS A 63 0.82 -15.85 -10.98
CA LYS A 63 0.48 -15.59 -12.40
C LYS A 63 -0.56 -16.56 -12.98
N THR A 64 -1.00 -17.55 -12.20
CA THR A 64 -1.84 -18.66 -12.67
C THR A 64 -3.31 -18.36 -12.48
#